data_AF-A0A1Q9PE66-F1
#
_entry.id   AF-A0A1Q9PE66-F1
#
_cell.length_a   1.000
_cell.length_b   1.000
_cell.length_c   1.000
_cell.angle_alpha   90.00
_cell.angle_beta   90.00
_cell.angle_gamma   90.00
#
_symmetry.space_group_name_H-M   'P 1'
#
loop_
_entity.id
_entity.type
_entity.pdbx_description
1 polymer ?
#
loop_
_entity_poly.entity_id
_entity_poly.type
_entity_poly.pdbx_seq_one_letter_code
_entity_poly.pdbx_strand_id
1 'polypeptide(L)'
;MSIRQTIGKTFKTIKDEYGKTEFGDKILDLISIVGAVLFIISFIVIFLGDKAFNAVNIVFMLYPLGLAGIASSFRMKKRDKPEEAGKMFKEWTWIMGTLTIISVLVIILAYVFA
;
A
#
# COMPACT_ATOMS: atom_id res chain seq x y z
N MET A 1 -31.68 -14.63 -16.67
CA MET A 1 -30.30 -15.10 -16.35
C MET A 1 -30.24 -15.40 -14.86
N SER A 2 -29.59 -16.50 -14.46
CA SER A 2 -29.37 -16.76 -13.03
C SER A 2 -28.26 -15.87 -12.47
N ILE A 3 -28.33 -15.54 -11.18
CA ILE A 3 -27.30 -14.77 -10.46
C ILE A 3 -25.90 -15.37 -10.66
N ARG A 4 -25.81 -16.70 -10.69
CA ARG A 4 -24.56 -17.45 -10.91
C ARG A 4 -23.93 -17.18 -12.29
N GLN A 5 -24.77 -17.08 -13.33
CA GLN A 5 -24.31 -16.75 -14.68
C GLN A 5 -23.86 -15.30 -14.79
N THR A 6 -24.55 -14.38 -14.11
CA THR A 6 -24.15 -12.97 -14.06
C THR A 6 -22.80 -12.80 -13.39
N ILE A 7 -22.60 -13.40 -12.20
CA ILE A 7 -21.33 -13.36 -11.47
C ILE A 7 -20.20 -13.95 -12.34
N GLY A 8 -20.41 -15.13 -12.92
CA GLY A 8 -19.40 -15.76 -13.77
C GLY A 8 -19.01 -14.91 -14.98
N LYS A 9 -19.97 -14.25 -15.62
CA LYS A 9 -19.72 -13.34 -16.73
C LYS A 9 -18.94 -12.10 -16.26
N THR A 10 -19.33 -11.49 -15.14
CA THR A 10 -18.65 -10.32 -14.58
C THR A 10 -17.19 -10.62 -14.23
N PHE A 11 -16.91 -11.73 -13.55
CA PHE A 11 -15.53 -12.13 -13.23
C PHE A 11 -14.69 -12.39 -14.47
N LYS A 12 -15.28 -13.03 -15.50
CA LYS A 12 -14.60 -13.25 -16.76
C LYS A 12 -14.25 -11.93 -17.45
N THR A 13 -15.20 -10.99 -17.51
CA THR A 13 -14.98 -9.65 -18.08
C THR A 13 -13.88 -8.90 -17.32
N ILE A 14 -13.93 -8.87 -15.99
CA ILE A 14 -12.90 -8.22 -15.16
C ILE A 14 -11.52 -8.84 -15.44
N LYS A 15 -11.43 -10.16 -15.49
CA LYS A 15 -10.17 -10.87 -15.76
C LYS A 15 -9.62 -10.54 -17.15
N ASP A 16 -10.47 -10.53 -18.16
CA ASP A 16 -10.06 -10.28 -19.55
C ASP A 16 -9.62 -8.83 -19.75
N GLU A 17 -10.28 -7.86 -19.09
CA GLU A 17 -9.86 -6.46 -19.09
C GLU A 17 -8.57 -6.23 -18.30
N TYR A 18 -8.44 -6.85 -17.13
CA TYR A 18 -7.24 -6.78 -16.32
C TYR A 18 -6.02 -7.39 -17.02
N GLY A 19 -6.23 -8.46 -17.79
CA GLY A 19 -5.18 -9.09 -18.61
C GLY A 19 -4.47 -8.10 -19.54
N LYS A 20 -5.20 -7.12 -20.08
CA LYS A 20 -4.72 -6.09 -21.01
C LYS A 20 -4.01 -4.91 -20.33
N THR A 21 -4.00 -4.84 -19.00
CA THR A 21 -3.34 -3.77 -18.26
C THR A 21 -1.82 -3.85 -18.39
N GLU A 22 -1.15 -2.70 -18.49
CA GLU A 22 0.31 -2.58 -18.56
C GLU A 22 1.00 -3.19 -17.34
N PHE A 23 2.22 -3.69 -17.52
CA PHE A 23 2.98 -4.31 -16.43
C PHE A 23 3.27 -3.35 -15.28
N GLY A 24 3.61 -2.09 -15.58
CA GLY A 24 3.85 -1.07 -14.55
C GLY A 24 2.62 -0.80 -13.68
N ASP A 25 1.43 -0.80 -14.30
CA ASP A 25 0.17 -0.60 -13.59
C ASP A 25 -0.18 -1.83 -12.73
N LYS A 26 0.13 -3.05 -13.21
CA LYS A 26 0.01 -4.29 -12.41
C LYS A 26 0.93 -4.30 -11.18
N ILE A 27 2.12 -3.70 -11.26
CA ILE A 27 3.00 -3.52 -10.09
C ILE A 27 2.35 -2.61 -9.06
N LEU A 28 1.74 -1.49 -9.49
CA LEU A 28 1.05 -0.57 -8.59
C LEU A 28 -0.14 -1.23 -7.89
N ASP A 29 -0.90 -2.06 -8.60
CA ASP A 29 -1.95 -2.87 -7.96
C ASP A 29 -1.39 -3.85 -6.96
N LEU A 30 -0.28 -4.53 -7.29
CA LEU A 30 0.36 -5.47 -6.40
C LEU A 30 0.83 -4.78 -5.11
N ILE A 31 1.47 -3.61 -5.22
CA ILE A 31 1.86 -2.79 -4.06
C ILE A 31 0.62 -2.42 -3.24
N SER A 32 -0.48 -2.07 -3.90
CA SER A 32 -1.74 -1.70 -3.23
C SER A 32 -2.36 -2.88 -2.47
N ILE A 33 -2.42 -4.05 -3.09
CA ILE A 33 -2.95 -5.27 -2.49
C ILE A 33 -2.06 -5.73 -1.34
N VAL A 34 -0.74 -5.80 -1.55
CA VAL A 34 0.22 -6.20 -0.50
C VAL A 34 0.17 -5.23 0.66
N GLY A 35 0.12 -3.92 0.41
CA GLY A 35 0.00 -2.90 1.47
C GLY A 35 -1.28 -3.06 2.29
N ALA A 36 -2.42 -3.31 1.64
CA ALA A 36 -3.68 -3.57 2.33
C ALA A 36 -3.62 -4.87 3.18
N VAL A 37 -3.04 -5.94 2.65
CA VAL A 37 -2.87 -7.21 3.38
C VAL A 37 -1.95 -7.04 4.58
N LEU A 38 -0.82 -6.35 4.41
CA LEU A 38 0.12 -6.06 5.51
C LEU A 38 -0.52 -5.18 6.57
N PHE A 39 -1.35 -4.20 6.19
CA PHE A 39 -2.13 -3.41 7.15
C PHE A 39 -3.05 -4.31 7.98
N ILE A 40 -3.79 -5.23 7.36
CA ILE A 40 -4.69 -6.16 8.07
C ILE A 40 -3.90 -7.05 9.03
N ILE A 41 -2.76 -7.60 8.60
CA ILE A 41 -1.90 -8.43 9.46
C ILE A 41 -1.38 -7.60 10.64
N SER A 42 -0.84 -6.42 10.39
CA SER A 42 -0.34 -5.52 11.45
C SER A 42 -1.45 -5.10 12.41
N PHE A 43 -2.65 -4.82 11.89
CA PHE A 43 -3.82 -4.50 12.69
C PHE A 43 -4.18 -5.67 13.62
N ILE A 44 -4.25 -6.90 13.09
CA ILE A 44 -4.50 -8.11 13.90
C ILE A 44 -3.41 -8.27 14.97
N VAL A 45 -2.14 -8.14 14.61
CA VAL A 45 -1.02 -8.32 15.54
C VAL A 45 -1.01 -7.29 16.67
N ILE A 46 -1.40 -6.04 16.38
CA ILE A 46 -1.36 -4.94 17.35
C ILE A 46 -2.65 -4.84 18.17
N PHE A 47 -3.82 -5.04 17.56
CA PHE A 47 -5.11 -4.93 18.25
C PHE A 47 -5.56 -6.22 18.91
N LEU A 48 -5.21 -7.39 18.36
CA LEU A 48 -5.61 -8.70 18.90
C LEU A 48 -4.46 -9.44 19.59
N GLY A 49 -3.24 -8.91 19.55
CA GLY A 49 -2.09 -9.44 20.29
C GLY A 49 -1.80 -8.63 21.55
N ASP A 50 -1.03 -9.22 22.47
CA ASP A 50 -0.55 -8.55 23.71
C ASP A 50 0.55 -7.48 23.45
N LYS A 51 0.65 -6.97 22.22
CA LYS A 51 1.63 -5.94 21.87
C LYS A 51 1.17 -4.60 22.44
N ALA A 52 2.09 -3.85 23.04
CA ALA A 52 1.79 -2.52 23.57
C ALA A 52 1.27 -1.58 22.46
N PHE A 53 0.08 -1.01 22.66
CA PHE A 53 -0.48 -0.01 21.78
C PHE A 53 0.26 1.33 21.97
N ASN A 54 1.30 1.55 21.17
CA ASN A 54 2.14 2.74 21.24
C ASN A 54 2.29 3.41 19.86
N ALA A 55 2.75 4.65 19.86
CA ALA A 55 2.85 5.47 18.64
C ALA A 55 3.69 4.79 17.53
N VAL A 56 4.76 4.07 17.91
CA VAL A 56 5.63 3.36 16.96
C VAL A 56 4.86 2.24 16.26
N ASN A 57 4.16 1.39 17.01
CA ASN A 57 3.37 0.30 16.45
C ASN A 57 2.23 0.81 15.55
N ILE A 58 1.57 1.91 15.93
CA ILE A 58 0.53 2.55 15.11
C ILE A 58 1.11 3.05 13.77
N VAL A 59 2.29 3.69 13.79
CA VAL A 59 2.95 4.15 12.56
C VAL A 59 3.32 2.97 11.66
N PHE A 60 3.89 1.90 12.21
CA PHE A 60 4.19 0.68 11.45
C PHE A 60 2.94 -0.01 10.90
N MET A 61 1.82 0.05 11.62
CA MET A 61 0.54 -0.46 11.16
C MET A 61 0.00 0.34 9.98
N LEU A 62 0.00 1.67 10.07
CA LEU A 62 -0.58 2.55 9.04
C LEU A 62 0.31 2.70 7.81
N TYR A 63 1.61 2.44 7.93
CA TYR A 63 2.58 2.59 6.85
C TYR A 63 2.23 1.77 5.58
N PRO A 64 1.94 0.45 5.65
CA PRO A 64 1.46 -0.31 4.51
C PRO A 64 0.15 0.21 3.89
N LEU A 65 -0.72 0.81 4.69
CA LEU A 65 -1.97 1.39 4.20
C LEU A 65 -1.70 2.69 3.42
N GLY A 66 -0.77 3.53 3.90
CA GLY A 66 -0.33 4.72 3.18
C GLY A 66 0.33 4.38 1.83
N LEU A 67 1.15 3.33 1.81
CA LEU A 67 1.72 2.77 0.57
C LEU A 67 0.64 2.39 -0.43
N ALA A 68 -0.38 1.66 0.03
CA ALA A 68 -1.46 1.21 -0.83
C ALA A 68 -2.30 2.37 -1.37
N GLY A 69 -2.64 3.33 -0.51
CA GLY A 69 -3.40 4.52 -0.91
C GLY A 69 -2.69 5.33 -2.00
N ILE A 70 -1.36 5.44 -1.91
CA ILE A 70 -0.56 6.24 -2.85
C ILE A 70 -0.33 5.49 -4.16
N ALA A 71 -0.04 4.19 -4.13
CA ALA A 71 0.06 3.39 -5.34
C ALA A 71 -1.26 3.39 -6.13
N SER A 72 -2.39 3.25 -5.44
CA SER A 72 -3.73 3.36 -6.03
C SER A 72 -4.00 4.76 -6.58
N SER A 73 -3.69 5.82 -5.82
CA SER A 73 -3.89 7.20 -6.25
C SER A 73 -3.02 7.57 -7.46
N PHE A 74 -1.77 7.09 -7.48
CA PHE A 74 -0.87 7.30 -8.60
C PHE A 74 -1.38 6.59 -9.86
N ARG A 75 -1.86 5.35 -9.75
CA ARG A 75 -2.49 4.64 -10.87
C ARG A 75 -3.70 5.40 -11.41
N MET A 76 -4.58 5.90 -10.54
CA MET A 76 -5.75 6.67 -10.94
C MET A 76 -5.36 7.96 -11.66
N LYS A 77 -4.41 8.72 -11.09
CA LYS A 77 -4.00 10.02 -11.65
C LYS A 77 -3.04 9.96 -12.82
N LYS A 78 -2.24 8.88 -12.97
CA LYS A 78 -1.30 8.71 -14.10
C LYS A 78 -2.02 8.83 -15.45
N ARG A 79 -3.27 8.37 -15.53
CA ARG A 79 -4.07 8.38 -16.75
C ARG A 79 -4.68 9.75 -17.07
N ASP A 80 -5.20 10.43 -16.05
CA ASP A 80 -6.00 11.65 -16.25
C ASP A 80 -5.20 12.94 -16.03
N LYS A 81 -4.18 12.91 -15.16
CA LYS A 81 -3.40 14.07 -14.71
C LYS A 81 -1.95 13.68 -14.35
N PRO A 82 -1.10 13.39 -15.35
CA PRO A 82 0.26 12.87 -15.11
C PRO A 82 1.17 13.82 -14.30
N GLU A 83 1.00 15.13 -14.44
CA GLU A 83 1.78 16.11 -13.66
C GLU A 83 1.44 16.10 -12.16
N GLU A 84 0.15 15.96 -11.81
CA GLU A 84 -0.28 15.82 -10.42
C GLU A 84 0.19 14.49 -9.84
N ALA A 85 0.15 13.41 -10.63
CA ALA A 85 0.65 12.10 -10.22
C ALA A 85 2.15 12.14 -9.91
N GLY A 86 2.94 12.83 -10.74
CA GLY A 86 4.38 13.01 -10.54
C GLY A 86 4.71 13.79 -9.25
N LYS A 87 3.94 14.85 -8.94
CA LYS A 87 4.10 15.60 -7.68
C LYS A 87 3.78 14.72 -6.47
N MET A 88 2.65 14.00 -6.50
CA MET A 88 2.27 13.08 -5.42
C MET A 88 3.31 11.98 -5.20
N PHE A 89 3.86 11.42 -6.28
CA PHE A 89 4.90 10.40 -6.17
C PHE A 89 6.16 10.96 -5.50
N LYS A 90 6.60 12.17 -5.89
CA LYS A 90 7.77 12.85 -5.29
C LYS A 90 7.59 13.15 -3.80
N GLU A 91 6.45 13.72 -3.42
CA GLU A 91 6.14 14.01 -2.02
C GLU A 91 6.15 12.74 -1.17
N TRP A 92 5.54 11.67 -1.70
CA TRP A 92 5.58 10.37 -1.06
C TRP A 92 6.98 9.78 -0.96
N THR A 93 7.79 9.79 -2.04
CA THR A 93 9.16 9.27 -1.98
C THR A 93 9.99 10.02 -0.94
N TRP A 94 9.75 11.32 -0.78
CA TRP A 94 10.42 12.16 0.20
C TRP A 94 9.99 11.82 1.65
N ILE A 95 8.69 11.72 1.91
CA ILE A 95 8.16 11.30 3.24
C ILE A 95 8.71 9.93 3.62
N MET A 96 8.70 8.99 2.68
CA MET A 96 9.11 7.60 2.92
C MET A 96 10.62 7.45 3.08
N GLY A 97 11.39 8.16 2.25
CA GLY A 97 12.84 8.24 2.43
C GLY A 97 13.19 8.78 3.80
N THR A 98 12.51 9.84 4.24
CA THR A 98 12.70 10.45 5.57
C THR A 98 12.35 9.47 6.69
N LEU A 99 11.19 8.81 6.63
CA LEU A 99 10.79 7.81 7.63
C LEU A 99 11.76 6.62 7.70
N THR A 100 12.27 6.17 6.55
CA THR A 100 13.25 5.08 6.49
C THR A 100 14.57 5.48 7.15
N ILE A 101 15.08 6.68 6.84
CA ILE A 101 16.30 7.21 7.46
C ILE A 101 16.13 7.34 8.98
N ILE A 102 15.01 7.91 9.44
CA ILE A 102 14.72 8.03 10.88
C ILE A 102 14.67 6.65 11.53
N SER A 103 14.00 5.68 10.90
CA SER A 103 13.90 4.30 11.43
C SER A 103 15.27 3.63 11.55
N VAL A 104 16.13 3.78 10.53
CA VAL A 104 17.51 3.27 10.55
C VAL A 104 18.32 3.94 11.66
N LEU A 105 18.23 5.27 11.81
CA LEU A 105 18.91 5.99 12.87
C LEU A 105 18.45 5.54 14.26
N VAL A 106 17.15 5.36 14.47
CA VAL A 106 16.61 4.85 15.74
C VAL A 106 17.12 3.43 16.04
N ILE A 107 17.20 2.56 15.03
CA ILE A 107 17.75 1.19 15.19
C ILE A 107 19.24 1.24 15.56
N ILE A 108 20.03 2.09 14.88
CA ILE A 108 21.46 2.25 15.19
C ILE A 108 21.65 2.79 16.61
N LEU A 109 20.92 3.84 16.99
CA LEU A 109 20.97 4.42 18.34
C LEU A 109 20.56 3.37 19.38
N ALA A 110 19.49 2.62 19.14
CA ALA A 110 19.08 1.55 20.04
C ALA A 110 20.14 0.44 20.17
N TYR A 111 20.92 0.16 19.12
CA TYR A 111 21.99 -0.84 19.16
C TYR A 111 23.29 -0.34 19.80
N VAL A 112 23.57 0.97 19.72
CA VAL A 112 24.79 1.59 20.30
C VAL A 112 24.60 1.94 21.78
N PHE A 113 23.38 2.28 22.20
CA PHE A 113 23.06 2.69 23.58
C PHE A 113 22.42 1.58 24.44
N ALA A 114 22.22 0.38 23.89
CA ALA A 114 21.84 -0.82 24.65
C ALA A 114 23.06 -1.70 24.94
#